data_AF-A0A955CE32-F1
#
_entry.id   AF-A0A955CE32-F1
#
_cell.length_a   1.000
_cell.length_b   1.000
_cell.length_c   1.000
_cell.angle_alpha   90.00
_cell.angle_beta   90.00
_cell.angle_gamma   90.00
#
_symmetry.space_group_name_H-M   'P 1'
#
loop_
_entity.id
_entity.type
_entity.pdbx_description
1 polymer ?
#
loop_
_entity_poly.entity_id
_entity_poly.type
_entity_poly.pdbx_seq_one_letter_code
_entity_poly.pdbx_strand_id
1 'polypeptide(L)'
;MVFSDLQCAKRNLLHAILLLCAGFTATPYASGQSLSRPQTPIERSPDTILALRYEFTTADAELLDVLEQGCFQYLWREVGAASGLVKDRRFHDVSSVAGVGFQLSSLPIGVERGWVSHAEAERRAVKILRTLSSRSDNRKFGVLLHFVDLENGGLLPGKQSEQASTVDHALFLAGALVAAEYFGGETAKLVADLADATNWRAYDVSEKGFISFGWRPTERVLSGPGDFRPWD
;
A
#
# COMPACT_ATOMS: atom_id res chain seq x y z
N MET A 1 31.42 -2.67 5.50
CA MET A 1 31.16 -2.65 4.05
C MET A 1 29.70 -3.02 3.69
N VAL A 2 28.87 -3.48 4.65
CA VAL A 2 27.46 -3.88 4.41
C VAL A 2 26.46 -2.72 4.64
N PHE A 3 26.85 -1.68 5.39
CA PHE A 3 25.98 -0.53 5.71
C PHE A 3 25.87 0.52 4.58
N SER A 4 26.81 0.54 3.63
CA SER A 4 26.76 1.47 2.49
C SER A 4 25.72 1.05 1.45
N ASP A 5 25.48 -0.24 1.29
CA ASP A 5 24.58 -0.77 0.26
C ASP A 5 23.10 -0.61 0.66
N LEU A 6 22.78 -0.66 1.96
CA LEU A 6 21.42 -0.35 2.45
C LEU A 6 21.02 1.13 2.27
N GLN A 7 21.97 2.06 2.32
CA GLN A 7 21.71 3.47 2.04
C GLN A 7 21.45 3.74 0.55
N CYS A 8 22.03 2.93 -0.34
CA CYS A 8 21.79 3.01 -1.79
C CYS A 8 20.39 2.48 -2.16
N ALA A 9 19.99 1.33 -1.61
CA ALA A 9 18.65 0.76 -1.83
C ALA A 9 17.53 1.65 -1.27
N LYS A 10 17.72 2.25 -0.08
CA LYS A 10 16.78 3.24 0.50
C LYS A 10 16.66 4.52 -0.35
N ARG A 11 17.76 4.96 -1.00
CA ARG A 11 17.73 6.11 -1.92
C ARG A 11 16.92 5.82 -3.17
N ASN A 12 17.00 4.62 -3.73
CA ASN A 12 16.27 4.27 -4.95
C ASN A 12 14.77 4.07 -4.70
N LEU A 13 14.38 3.50 -3.55
CA LEU A 13 12.97 3.35 -3.17
C LEU A 13 12.27 4.71 -2.92
N LEU A 14 13.00 5.67 -2.34
CA LEU A 14 12.48 7.04 -2.11
C LEU A 14 12.36 7.87 -3.40
N HIS A 15 13.18 7.59 -4.43
CA HIS A 15 13.04 8.26 -5.73
C HIS A 15 11.86 7.72 -6.56
N ALA A 16 11.50 6.43 -6.42
CA ALA A 16 10.35 5.83 -7.12
C ALA A 16 9.00 6.38 -6.61
N ILE A 17 8.87 6.65 -5.30
CA ILE A 17 7.64 7.19 -4.69
C ILE A 17 7.37 8.65 -5.14
N LEU A 18 8.41 9.40 -5.53
CA LEU A 18 8.30 10.81 -5.95
C LEU A 18 7.85 11.00 -7.41
N LEU A 19 7.77 9.94 -8.23
CA LEU A 19 7.48 10.05 -9.67
C LEU A 19 6.02 9.71 -10.07
N LEU A 20 5.18 9.26 -9.14
CA LEU A 20 3.86 8.66 -9.49
C LEU A 20 2.64 9.57 -9.29
N CYS A 21 2.82 10.88 -9.08
CA CYS A 21 1.71 11.85 -8.94
C CYS A 21 1.31 12.58 -10.23
N ALA A 22 1.74 12.14 -11.41
CA ALA A 22 1.37 12.81 -12.67
C ALA A 22 0.61 11.87 -13.61
N GLY A 23 -0.70 11.73 -13.40
CA GLY A 23 -1.60 11.28 -14.46
C GLY A 23 -2.07 12.48 -15.26
N PHE A 24 -1.78 12.56 -16.56
CA PHE A 24 -2.65 13.23 -17.51
C PHE A 24 -2.38 12.73 -18.94
N THR A 25 -3.49 12.66 -19.67
CA THR A 25 -3.67 12.41 -21.10
C THR A 25 -2.49 12.82 -21.99
N ALA A 26 -2.23 11.99 -23.01
CA ALA A 26 -1.23 12.17 -24.05
C ALA A 26 -1.11 13.61 -24.60
N THR A 27 -0.27 14.40 -23.96
CA THR A 27 0.51 15.47 -24.56
C THR A 27 1.96 15.14 -24.22
N PRO A 28 2.90 15.17 -25.19
CA PRO A 28 4.30 14.87 -24.91
C PRO A 28 4.79 15.85 -23.83
N TYR A 29 5.11 15.31 -22.66
CA TYR A 29 5.73 16.05 -21.57
C TYR A 29 7.02 16.65 -22.11
N ALA A 30 7.07 17.98 -22.21
CA ALA A 30 8.30 18.68 -22.54
C ALA A 30 9.31 18.39 -21.42
N SER A 31 10.22 17.45 -21.69
CA SER A 31 11.34 17.14 -20.82
C SER A 31 12.17 18.41 -20.63
N GLY A 32 12.08 19.06 -19.47
CA GLY A 32 12.89 20.24 -19.18
C GLY A 32 12.41 21.18 -18.08
N GLN A 33 11.19 21.07 -17.55
CA GLN A 33 10.80 21.89 -16.40
C GLN A 33 11.17 21.19 -15.09
N SER A 34 12.32 21.58 -14.54
CA SER A 34 12.62 21.39 -13.12
C SER A 34 11.48 22.02 -12.32
N LEU A 35 10.77 21.23 -11.51
CA LEU A 35 9.86 21.73 -10.49
C LEU A 35 10.67 22.37 -9.36
N SER A 36 11.38 23.46 -9.66
CA SER A 36 12.19 24.22 -8.72
C SER A 36 11.32 25.19 -7.93
N ARG A 37 10.21 24.71 -7.35
CA ARG A 37 9.53 25.48 -6.31
C ARG A 37 10.43 25.40 -5.08
N PRO A 38 10.93 26.52 -4.52
CA PRO A 38 11.68 26.48 -3.28
C PRO A 38 10.77 25.83 -2.24
N GLN A 39 11.11 24.63 -1.79
CA GLN A 39 10.40 24.05 -0.67
C GLN A 39 10.79 24.86 0.55
N THR A 40 9.80 25.36 1.28
CA THR A 40 10.02 25.96 2.58
C THR A 40 10.80 24.95 3.42
N PRO A 41 11.86 25.36 4.14
CA PRO A 41 12.58 24.45 5.02
C PRO A 41 11.59 23.75 5.94
N ILE A 42 11.69 22.42 6.04
CA ILE A 42 10.84 21.64 6.95
C ILE A 42 11.08 22.18 8.37
N GLU A 43 10.07 22.86 8.92
CA GLU A 43 10.07 23.31 10.31
C GLU A 43 9.99 22.09 11.22
N ARG A 44 11.08 21.82 11.93
CA ARG A 44 11.17 20.70 12.87
C ARG A 44 10.91 21.21 14.26
N SER A 45 10.11 20.48 15.03
CA SER A 45 9.97 20.77 16.46
C SER A 45 11.33 20.64 17.17
N PRO A 46 11.55 21.35 18.29
CA PRO A 46 12.74 21.16 19.12
C PRO A 46 12.97 19.69 19.49
N ASP A 47 11.90 18.95 19.81
CA ASP A 47 11.94 17.53 20.12
C ASP A 47 12.42 16.68 18.94
N THR A 48 11.98 17.00 17.72
CA THR A 48 12.46 16.32 16.50
C THR A 48 13.95 16.56 16.30
N ILE A 49 14.42 17.80 16.50
CA ILE A 49 15.84 18.14 16.38
C ILE A 49 16.66 17.37 17.42
N LEU A 50 16.15 17.24 18.64
CA LEU A 50 16.80 16.48 19.70
C LEU A 50 16.84 14.98 19.38
N ALA A 51 15.72 14.41 18.93
CA ALA A 51 15.62 12.99 18.55
C ALA A 51 16.59 12.63 17.41
N LEU A 52 16.77 13.53 16.42
CA LEU A 52 17.71 13.33 15.31
C LEU A 52 19.19 13.30 15.73
N ARG A 53 19.52 13.73 16.96
CA ARG A 53 20.89 13.65 17.51
C ARG A 53 21.18 12.32 18.18
N TYR A 54 20.18 11.44 18.31
CA TYR A 54 20.38 10.14 18.91
C TYR A 54 21.31 9.28 18.03
N GLU A 55 22.42 8.85 18.60
CA GLU A 55 23.34 7.91 17.95
C GLU A 55 22.95 6.48 18.33
N PHE A 56 22.51 5.71 17.35
CA PHE A 56 22.12 4.31 17.55
C PHE A 56 23.34 3.47 17.91
N THR A 57 23.26 2.78 19.05
CA THR A 57 24.26 1.82 19.49
C THR A 57 24.06 0.47 18.81
N THR A 58 25.04 -0.44 18.97
CA THR A 58 24.88 -1.83 18.52
C THR A 58 23.66 -2.52 19.18
N ALA A 59 23.41 -2.26 20.46
CA ALA A 59 22.26 -2.82 21.17
C ALA A 59 20.93 -2.31 20.59
N ASP A 60 20.86 -1.05 20.18
CA ASP A 60 19.65 -0.51 19.53
C ASP A 60 19.44 -1.14 18.16
N ALA A 61 20.51 -1.35 17.39
CA ALA A 61 20.44 -2.02 16.09
C ALA A 61 19.96 -3.47 16.23
N GLU A 62 20.47 -4.22 17.21
CA GLU A 62 20.01 -5.58 17.51
C GLU A 62 18.54 -5.61 17.94
N LEU A 63 18.11 -4.67 18.78
CA LEU A 63 16.71 -4.53 19.18
C LEU A 63 15.81 -4.25 17.97
N LEU A 64 16.21 -3.30 17.11
CA LEU A 64 15.45 -2.96 15.91
C LEU A 64 15.36 -4.15 14.95
N ASP A 65 16.43 -4.93 14.77
CA ASP A 65 16.40 -6.12 13.93
C ASP A 65 15.40 -7.16 14.45
N VAL A 66 15.34 -7.39 15.77
CA VAL A 66 14.34 -8.30 16.38
C VAL A 66 12.92 -7.77 16.19
N LEU A 67 12.71 -6.46 16.38
CA LEU A 67 11.39 -5.84 16.21
C LEU A 67 10.91 -5.89 14.76
N GLU A 68 11.79 -5.54 13.81
CA GLU A 68 11.49 -5.60 12.38
C GLU A 68 11.17 -7.04 11.94
N GLN A 69 11.98 -8.01 12.38
CA GLN A 69 11.71 -9.42 12.08
C GLN A 69 10.37 -9.87 12.66
N GLY A 70 10.06 -9.47 13.90
CA GLY A 70 8.76 -9.76 14.53
C GLY A 70 7.57 -9.22 13.74
N CYS A 71 7.66 -7.96 13.30
CA CYS A 71 6.65 -7.32 12.45
C CYS A 71 6.50 -8.06 11.10
N PHE A 72 7.61 -8.40 10.45
CA PHE A 72 7.58 -9.18 9.22
C PHE A 72 6.94 -10.55 9.42
N GLN A 73 7.24 -11.25 10.51
CA GLN A 73 6.65 -12.57 10.78
C GLN A 73 5.12 -12.50 10.90
N TYR A 74 4.57 -11.42 11.45
CA TYR A 74 3.10 -11.22 11.44
C TYR A 74 2.58 -11.12 10.00
N LEU A 75 3.15 -10.23 9.18
CA LEU A 75 2.75 -10.02 7.78
C LEU A 75 2.96 -11.27 6.90
N TRP A 76 3.92 -12.12 7.28
CA TRP A 76 4.26 -13.34 6.56
C TRP A 76 3.39 -14.55 6.96
N ARG A 77 3.10 -14.72 8.25
CA ARG A 77 2.46 -15.92 8.82
C ARG A 77 0.97 -15.77 9.10
N GLU A 78 0.52 -14.60 9.55
CA GLU A 78 -0.88 -14.38 9.94
C GLU A 78 -1.73 -14.04 8.71
N VAL A 79 -1.84 -15.00 7.81
CA VAL A 79 -2.46 -14.82 6.48
C VAL A 79 -3.55 -15.86 6.22
N GLY A 80 -4.51 -15.53 5.37
CA GLY A 80 -5.46 -16.50 4.84
C GLY A 80 -4.74 -17.57 4.02
N ALA A 81 -5.04 -18.84 4.25
CA ALA A 81 -4.32 -19.95 3.62
C ALA A 81 -4.51 -19.95 2.10
N ALA A 82 -5.74 -19.68 1.64
CA ALA A 82 -6.08 -19.66 0.22
C ALA A 82 -5.65 -18.36 -0.46
N SER A 83 -5.85 -17.19 0.16
CA SER A 83 -5.58 -15.89 -0.46
C SER A 83 -4.13 -15.38 -0.30
N GLY A 84 -3.47 -15.73 0.81
CA GLY A 84 -2.21 -15.11 1.23
C GLY A 84 -2.35 -13.69 1.81
N LEU A 85 -3.56 -13.15 1.97
CA LEU A 85 -3.83 -11.83 2.54
C LEU A 85 -3.61 -11.84 4.05
N VAL A 86 -2.98 -10.80 4.58
CA VAL A 86 -2.74 -10.64 6.02
C VAL A 86 -4.03 -10.33 6.79
N LYS A 87 -4.13 -10.86 8.01
CA LYS A 87 -5.19 -10.49 8.98
C LYS A 87 -5.06 -9.03 9.41
N ASP A 88 -6.18 -8.32 9.47
CA ASP A 88 -6.26 -6.96 10.04
C ASP A 88 -5.77 -6.94 11.49
N ARG A 89 -6.22 -7.93 12.28
CA ARG A 89 -5.81 -8.12 13.67
C ARG A 89 -5.88 -9.60 14.05
N ARG A 90 -5.07 -9.99 15.02
CA ARG A 90 -4.83 -11.40 15.40
C ARG A 90 -6.09 -12.26 15.62
N PHE A 91 -7.16 -11.70 16.20
CA PHE A 91 -8.35 -12.46 16.62
C PHE A 91 -9.58 -12.24 15.73
N HIS A 92 -9.39 -11.74 14.51
CA HIS A 92 -10.48 -11.48 13.57
C HIS A 92 -10.08 -11.95 12.18
N ASP A 93 -10.90 -12.80 11.58
CA ASP A 93 -10.63 -13.40 10.28
C ASP A 93 -11.14 -12.49 9.14
N VAL A 94 -10.61 -11.27 9.10
CA VAL A 94 -10.81 -10.28 8.04
C VAL A 94 -9.47 -9.68 7.64
N SER A 95 -9.36 -9.24 6.39
CA SER A 95 -8.16 -8.54 5.91
C SER A 95 -8.49 -7.08 5.60
N SER A 96 -7.68 -6.14 6.12
CA SER A 96 -7.74 -4.73 5.70
C SER A 96 -6.85 -4.50 4.50
N VAL A 97 -7.35 -3.77 3.51
CA VAL A 97 -6.62 -3.50 2.28
C VAL A 97 -5.38 -2.63 2.54
N ALA A 98 -5.43 -1.70 3.49
CA ALA A 98 -4.25 -0.99 3.97
C ALA A 98 -3.18 -1.95 4.53
N GLY A 99 -3.59 -2.93 5.34
CA GLY A 99 -2.72 -3.97 5.89
C GLY A 99 -2.05 -4.81 4.80
N VAL A 100 -2.78 -5.13 3.72
CA VAL A 100 -2.24 -5.81 2.55
C VAL A 100 -1.20 -4.97 1.82
N GLY A 101 -1.38 -3.64 1.75
CA GLY A 101 -0.34 -2.73 1.27
C GLY A 101 0.96 -2.85 2.06
N PHE A 102 0.87 -2.78 3.39
CA PHE A 102 2.03 -2.97 4.26
C PHE A 102 2.65 -4.36 4.10
N GLN A 103 1.82 -5.40 3.97
CA GLN A 103 2.27 -6.75 3.68
C GLN A 103 3.11 -6.81 2.39
N LEU A 104 2.60 -6.28 1.27
CA LEU A 104 3.32 -6.26 0.00
C LEU A 104 4.66 -5.51 0.09
N SER A 105 4.69 -4.36 0.78
CA SER A 105 5.94 -3.59 0.98
C SER A 105 6.97 -4.31 1.86
N SER A 106 6.51 -5.19 2.75
CA SER A 106 7.37 -5.98 3.64
C SER A 106 8.07 -7.14 2.94
N LEU A 107 7.57 -7.58 1.78
CA LEU A 107 8.13 -8.71 1.04
C LEU A 107 9.56 -8.45 0.55
N PRO A 108 9.87 -7.34 -0.15
CA PRO A 108 11.25 -6.97 -0.46
C PRO A 108 12.15 -6.85 0.78
N ILE A 109 11.64 -6.29 1.88
CA ILE A 109 12.40 -6.17 3.14
C ILE A 109 12.80 -7.56 3.65
N GLY A 110 11.88 -8.52 3.65
CA GLY A 110 12.15 -9.89 4.05
C GLY A 110 13.20 -10.58 3.18
N VAL A 111 13.26 -10.25 1.88
CA VAL A 111 14.29 -10.76 0.96
C VAL A 111 15.65 -10.14 1.28
N GLU A 112 15.74 -8.82 1.36
CA GLU A 112 16.99 -8.09 1.64
C GLU A 112 17.57 -8.43 3.02
N ARG A 113 16.71 -8.75 3.99
CA ARG A 113 17.10 -9.21 5.33
C ARG A 113 17.38 -10.73 5.39
N GLY A 114 17.17 -11.48 4.30
CA GLY A 114 17.42 -12.92 4.23
C GLY A 114 16.45 -13.78 5.05
N TRP A 115 15.27 -13.27 5.39
CA TRP A 115 14.26 -14.02 6.16
C TRP A 115 13.42 -14.96 5.29
N VAL A 116 13.31 -14.65 3.99
CA VAL A 116 12.65 -15.46 2.96
C VAL A 116 13.45 -15.35 1.67
N SER A 117 13.34 -16.34 0.78
CA SER A 117 13.97 -16.23 -0.53
C SER A 117 13.21 -15.27 -1.46
N HIS A 118 13.91 -14.67 -2.42
CA HIS A 118 13.30 -13.83 -3.46
C HIS A 118 12.12 -14.54 -4.14
N ALA A 119 12.30 -15.80 -4.53
CA ALA A 119 11.29 -16.57 -5.23
C ALA A 119 10.04 -16.85 -4.36
N GLU A 120 10.20 -17.06 -3.05
CA GLU A 120 9.05 -17.22 -2.15
C GLU A 120 8.28 -15.92 -1.97
N ALA A 121 8.98 -14.81 -1.82
CA ALA A 121 8.38 -13.49 -1.67
C ALA A 121 7.65 -13.05 -2.94
N GLU A 122 8.25 -13.23 -4.12
CA GLU A 122 7.61 -12.94 -5.42
C GLU A 122 6.34 -13.78 -5.61
N ARG A 123 6.41 -15.10 -5.35
CA ARG A 123 5.22 -15.97 -5.42
C ARG A 123 4.12 -15.50 -4.48
N ARG A 124 4.48 -15.01 -3.28
CA ARG A 124 3.51 -14.44 -2.33
C ARG A 124 2.88 -13.16 -2.88
N ALA A 125 3.67 -12.25 -3.44
CA ALA A 125 3.19 -11.01 -4.03
C ALA A 125 2.18 -11.29 -5.16
N VAL A 126 2.54 -12.16 -6.11
CA VAL A 126 1.65 -12.56 -7.21
C VAL A 126 0.36 -13.20 -6.70
N LYS A 127 0.44 -14.07 -5.69
CA LYS A 127 -0.75 -14.72 -5.09
C LYS A 127 -1.72 -13.70 -4.49
N ILE A 128 -1.22 -12.75 -3.70
CA ILE A 128 -2.00 -11.67 -3.10
C ILE A 128 -2.69 -10.83 -4.18
N LEU A 129 -1.91 -10.37 -5.16
CA LEU A 129 -2.38 -9.49 -6.22
C LEU A 129 -3.43 -10.18 -7.11
N ARG A 130 -3.21 -11.46 -7.48
CA ARG A 130 -4.20 -12.27 -8.20
C ARG A 130 -5.48 -12.48 -7.43
N THR A 131 -5.37 -12.74 -6.12
CA THR A 131 -6.55 -12.92 -5.27
C THR A 131 -7.41 -11.67 -5.33
N LEU A 132 -6.82 -10.49 -5.09
CA LEU A 132 -7.58 -9.25 -5.15
C LEU A 132 -8.09 -8.95 -6.56
N SER A 133 -7.26 -9.04 -7.61
CA SER A 133 -7.65 -8.66 -8.99
C SER A 133 -8.71 -9.57 -9.59
N SER A 134 -8.78 -10.84 -9.17
CA SER A 134 -9.79 -11.80 -9.64
C SER A 134 -11.21 -11.51 -9.15
N ARG A 135 -11.37 -10.59 -8.20
CA ARG A 135 -12.66 -10.24 -7.57
C ARG A 135 -13.19 -8.93 -8.12
N SER A 136 -14.44 -8.96 -8.58
CA SER A 136 -15.20 -7.77 -8.99
C SER A 136 -16.03 -7.18 -7.85
N ASP A 137 -16.25 -7.94 -6.78
CA ASP A 137 -17.11 -7.61 -5.64
C ASP A 137 -16.35 -7.02 -4.44
N ASN A 138 -15.08 -6.66 -4.62
CA ASN A 138 -14.24 -6.09 -3.56
C ASN A 138 -13.84 -4.63 -3.83
N ARG A 139 -14.54 -3.96 -4.75
CA ARG A 139 -14.23 -2.58 -5.15
C ARG A 139 -15.44 -1.81 -5.64
N LYS A 140 -15.34 -0.49 -5.60
CA LYS A 140 -16.26 0.44 -6.27
C LYS A 140 -15.45 1.46 -7.06
N PHE A 141 -15.79 1.67 -8.34
CA PHE A 141 -15.04 2.55 -9.25
C PHE A 141 -13.52 2.26 -9.27
N GLY A 142 -13.14 0.99 -9.10
CA GLY A 142 -11.74 0.56 -9.01
C GLY A 142 -11.08 0.69 -7.63
N VAL A 143 -11.66 1.49 -6.71
CA VAL A 143 -11.19 1.65 -5.33
C VAL A 143 -11.65 0.46 -4.49
N LEU A 144 -10.70 -0.24 -3.87
CA LEU A 144 -10.95 -1.42 -3.05
C LEU A 144 -11.75 -1.08 -1.77
N LEU A 145 -12.45 -2.08 -1.25
CA LEU A 145 -13.12 -2.00 0.04
C LEU A 145 -12.12 -1.91 1.18
N HIS A 146 -12.54 -1.29 2.30
CA HIS A 146 -11.73 -1.19 3.52
C HIS A 146 -11.30 -2.57 4.04
N PHE A 147 -12.26 -3.51 4.13
CA PHE A 147 -12.00 -4.91 4.45
C PHE A 147 -12.44 -5.83 3.32
N VAL A 148 -11.79 -6.98 3.23
CA VAL A 148 -12.15 -8.09 2.35
C VAL A 148 -12.10 -9.41 3.12
N ASP A 149 -12.75 -10.44 2.56
CA ASP A 149 -12.69 -11.79 3.09
C ASP A 149 -11.24 -12.28 3.15
N LEU A 150 -10.84 -12.80 4.30
CA LEU A 150 -9.48 -13.22 4.54
C LEU A 150 -9.06 -14.36 3.60
N GLU A 151 -9.95 -15.27 3.24
CA GLU A 151 -9.60 -16.48 2.48
C GLU A 151 -9.78 -16.30 0.97
N ASN A 152 -10.66 -15.41 0.52
CA ASN A 152 -10.93 -15.23 -0.91
C ASN A 152 -10.78 -13.80 -1.46
N GLY A 153 -10.54 -12.80 -0.61
CA GLY A 153 -10.32 -11.41 -1.02
C GLY A 153 -11.55 -10.69 -1.59
N GLY A 154 -12.74 -11.30 -1.49
CA GLY A 154 -14.02 -10.77 -1.93
C GLY A 154 -14.76 -9.97 -0.85
N LEU A 155 -16.04 -9.72 -1.07
CA LEU A 155 -16.93 -9.07 -0.10
C LEU A 155 -17.11 -9.94 1.15
N LEU A 156 -17.10 -9.31 2.34
CA LEU A 156 -17.39 -9.99 3.61
C LEU A 156 -18.91 -10.22 3.80
N PRO A 157 -19.37 -11.46 4.01
CA PRO A 157 -20.78 -11.74 4.28
C PRO A 157 -21.21 -11.26 5.68
N GLY A 158 -22.24 -10.41 5.75
CA GLY A 158 -23.01 -10.17 6.96
C GLY A 158 -22.36 -9.32 8.08
N LYS A 159 -21.03 -9.12 8.08
CA LYS A 159 -20.34 -8.32 9.09
C LYS A 159 -19.13 -7.57 8.51
N GLN A 160 -19.31 -6.25 8.35
CA GLN A 160 -18.30 -5.22 8.01
C GLN A 160 -17.76 -5.19 6.56
N SER A 161 -17.36 -3.97 6.15
CA SER A 161 -16.94 -3.43 4.83
C SER A 161 -17.91 -3.47 3.65
N GLU A 162 -18.89 -2.58 3.70
CA GLU A 162 -19.56 -2.06 2.49
C GLU A 162 -18.89 -0.79 1.95
N GLN A 163 -17.80 -0.34 2.57
CA GLN A 163 -17.18 0.93 2.25
C GLN A 163 -15.96 0.72 1.35
N ALA A 164 -15.97 1.31 0.16
CA ALA A 164 -14.76 1.59 -0.59
C ALA A 164 -14.02 2.74 0.09
N SER A 165 -12.73 2.56 0.39
CA SER A 165 -11.91 3.52 1.14
C SER A 165 -10.77 4.03 0.26
N THR A 166 -10.76 5.32 -0.04
CA THR A 166 -9.70 5.92 -0.88
C THR A 166 -8.36 5.95 -0.16
N VAL A 167 -8.36 6.09 1.17
CA VAL A 167 -7.15 6.06 2.00
C VAL A 167 -6.52 4.67 1.99
N ASP A 168 -7.31 3.63 2.28
CA ASP A 168 -6.81 2.26 2.31
C ASP A 168 -6.32 1.80 0.95
N HIS A 169 -7.05 2.16 -0.11
CA HIS A 169 -6.66 1.85 -1.47
C HIS A 169 -5.36 2.56 -1.87
N ALA A 170 -5.15 3.81 -1.44
CA ALA A 170 -3.89 4.51 -1.65
C ALA A 170 -2.73 3.84 -0.91
N LEU A 171 -2.92 3.42 0.35
CA LEU A 171 -1.92 2.69 1.13
C LEU A 171 -1.61 1.31 0.51
N PHE A 172 -2.64 0.63 0.02
CA PHE A 172 -2.48 -0.60 -0.76
C PHE A 172 -1.61 -0.38 -2.00
N LEU A 173 -1.96 0.59 -2.84
CA LEU A 173 -1.20 0.89 -4.05
C LEU A 173 0.24 1.29 -3.74
N ALA A 174 0.48 2.10 -2.71
CA ALA A 174 1.83 2.48 -2.30
C ALA A 174 2.71 1.25 -1.98
N GLY A 175 2.19 0.30 -1.21
CA GLY A 175 2.92 -0.93 -0.90
C GLY A 175 3.02 -1.90 -2.09
N ALA A 176 1.98 -1.96 -2.91
CA ALA A 176 1.96 -2.77 -4.13
C ALA A 176 2.99 -2.27 -5.16
N LEU A 177 3.14 -0.95 -5.31
CA LEU A 177 4.14 -0.33 -6.17
C LEU A 177 5.56 -0.67 -5.73
N VAL A 178 5.84 -0.69 -4.42
CA VAL A 178 7.13 -1.15 -3.90
C VAL A 178 7.41 -2.60 -4.31
N ALA A 179 6.43 -3.49 -4.20
CA ALA A 179 6.56 -4.88 -4.65
C ALA A 179 6.72 -4.98 -6.18
N ALA A 180 6.00 -4.17 -6.95
CA ALA A 180 6.07 -4.12 -8.41
C ALA A 180 7.47 -3.73 -8.89
N GLU A 181 8.04 -2.66 -8.34
CA GLU A 181 9.39 -2.19 -8.70
C GLU A 181 10.46 -3.22 -8.32
N TYR A 182 10.31 -3.91 -7.20
CA TYR A 182 11.29 -4.87 -6.72
C TYR A 182 11.24 -6.21 -7.49
N PHE A 183 10.05 -6.78 -7.69
CA PHE A 183 9.89 -8.10 -8.31
C PHE A 183 9.70 -8.06 -9.83
N GLY A 184 9.22 -6.95 -10.39
CA GLY A 184 8.96 -6.81 -11.83
C GLY A 184 7.92 -7.81 -12.36
N GLY A 185 8.08 -8.17 -13.64
CA GLY A 185 7.36 -9.28 -14.28
C GLY A 185 5.84 -9.25 -14.08
N GLU A 186 5.30 -10.37 -13.59
CA GLU A 186 3.86 -10.50 -13.36
C GLU A 186 3.35 -9.60 -12.22
N THR A 187 4.16 -9.43 -11.16
CA THR A 187 3.84 -8.53 -10.04
C THR A 187 3.59 -7.12 -10.56
N ALA A 188 4.52 -6.57 -11.35
CA ALA A 188 4.40 -5.24 -11.91
C ALA A 188 3.17 -5.09 -12.82
N LYS A 189 2.90 -6.10 -13.66
CA LYS A 189 1.70 -6.10 -14.51
C LYS A 189 0.41 -6.04 -13.70
N LEU A 190 0.26 -6.89 -12.68
CA LEU A 190 -0.96 -6.92 -11.85
C LEU A 190 -1.17 -5.61 -11.09
N VAL A 191 -0.10 -4.98 -10.62
CA VAL A 191 -0.17 -3.68 -9.93
C VAL A 191 -0.55 -2.57 -10.90
N ALA A 192 0.03 -2.55 -12.10
CA ALA A 192 -0.36 -1.60 -13.15
C ALA A 192 -1.85 -1.74 -13.51
N ASP A 193 -2.33 -2.97 -13.74
CA ASP A 193 -3.74 -3.24 -14.06
C ASP A 193 -4.69 -2.74 -12.94
N LEU A 194 -4.31 -2.94 -11.67
CA LEU A 194 -5.08 -2.45 -10.51
C LEU A 194 -5.05 -0.92 -10.39
N ALA A 195 -3.90 -0.30 -10.63
CA ALA A 195 -3.74 1.15 -10.60
C ALA A 195 -4.55 1.81 -11.73
N ASP A 196 -4.45 1.31 -12.95
CA ASP A 196 -5.15 1.82 -14.13
C ASP A 196 -6.68 1.67 -14.01
N ALA A 197 -7.14 0.60 -13.36
CA ALA A 197 -8.56 0.42 -13.08
C ALA A 197 -9.11 1.41 -12.03
N THR A 198 -8.26 2.14 -11.32
CA THR A 198 -8.66 3.04 -10.22
C THR A 198 -9.18 4.38 -10.77
N ASN A 199 -10.48 4.62 -10.65
CA ASN A 199 -11.08 5.90 -11.04
C ASN A 199 -11.12 6.88 -9.86
N TRP A 200 -9.99 7.55 -9.60
CA TRP A 200 -9.91 8.60 -8.56
C TRP A 200 -10.89 9.74 -8.77
N ARG A 201 -11.17 10.10 -10.03
CA ARG A 201 -12.09 11.19 -10.39
C ARG A 201 -13.52 10.91 -9.96
N ALA A 202 -13.92 9.64 -9.82
CA ALA A 202 -15.22 9.30 -9.26
C ALA A 202 -15.39 9.76 -7.80
N TYR A 203 -14.29 9.96 -7.06
CA TYR A 203 -14.28 10.40 -5.67
C TYR A 203 -14.01 11.91 -5.51
N ASP A 204 -13.75 12.63 -6.60
CA ASP A 204 -13.63 14.10 -6.61
C ASP A 204 -15.03 14.73 -6.66
N VAL A 205 -15.70 14.71 -5.51
CA VAL A 205 -17.09 15.15 -5.35
C VAL A 205 -17.21 16.51 -4.66
N SER A 206 -16.08 17.12 -4.29
CA SER A 206 -16.04 18.42 -3.63
C SER A 206 -15.71 19.53 -4.63
N GLU A 207 -16.48 20.61 -4.62
CA GLU A 207 -16.16 21.82 -5.41
C GLU A 207 -14.83 22.48 -5.01
N LYS A 208 -14.26 22.09 -3.85
CA LYS A 208 -12.96 22.58 -3.35
C LYS A 208 -11.77 21.74 -3.85
N GLY A 209 -12.01 20.72 -4.68
CA GLY A 209 -10.97 19.82 -5.20
C GLY A 209 -10.47 18.78 -4.19
N PHE A 210 -11.27 18.45 -3.17
CA PHE A 210 -10.98 17.38 -2.23
C PHE A 210 -11.53 16.04 -2.72
N ILE A 211 -10.73 14.99 -2.55
CA ILE A 211 -11.15 13.61 -2.79
C ILE A 211 -11.93 13.13 -1.55
N SER A 212 -13.14 12.62 -1.76
CA SER A 212 -13.90 11.96 -0.71
C SER A 212 -13.15 10.72 -0.23
N PHE A 213 -13.17 10.51 1.08
CA PHE A 213 -12.52 9.37 1.72
C PHE A 213 -13.11 8.02 1.33
N GLY A 214 -14.34 7.99 0.82
CA GLY A 214 -14.93 6.72 0.45
C GLY A 214 -16.34 6.80 -0.08
N TRP A 215 -16.89 5.62 -0.36
CA TRP A 215 -18.24 5.43 -0.86
C TRP A 215 -18.86 4.24 -0.15
N ARG A 216 -20.16 4.29 0.14
CA ARG A 216 -20.89 3.19 0.79
C ARG A 216 -22.27 2.98 0.15
N PRO A 217 -22.68 1.74 -0.18
CA PRO A 217 -24.01 1.42 -0.67
C PRO A 217 -25.08 1.68 0.40
N THR A 218 -26.27 2.01 -0.05
CA THR A 218 -27.44 2.21 0.82
C THR A 218 -27.96 0.88 1.38
N GLU A 219 -27.98 -0.18 0.56
CA GLU A 219 -28.60 -1.47 0.89
C GLU A 219 -27.61 -2.63 0.93
N ARG A 220 -26.34 -2.37 1.26
CA ARG A 220 -25.25 -3.38 1.29
C ARG A 220 -24.96 -4.08 -0.04
N VAL A 221 -25.47 -3.56 -1.15
CA VAL A 221 -25.22 -4.07 -2.51
C VAL A 221 -24.29 -3.11 -3.25
N LEU A 222 -23.06 -3.54 -3.56
CA LEU A 222 -22.05 -2.66 -4.18
C LEU A 222 -22.44 -2.13 -5.56
N SER A 223 -23.21 -2.89 -6.35
CA SER A 223 -23.70 -2.45 -7.65
C SER A 223 -24.84 -1.44 -7.56
N GLY A 224 -25.48 -1.33 -6.38
CA GLY A 224 -26.61 -0.46 -6.12
C GLY A 224 -26.24 1.02 -5.89
N PRO A 225 -27.24 1.84 -5.55
CA PRO A 225 -27.03 3.23 -5.14
C PRO A 225 -26.23 3.28 -3.83
N GLY A 226 -25.58 4.42 -3.61
CA GLY A 226 -24.84 4.67 -2.38
C GLY A 226 -24.27 6.07 -2.35
N ASP A 227 -23.74 6.42 -1.19
CA ASP A 227 -23.32 7.78 -0.87
C ASP A 227 -21.81 7.87 -0.74
N PHE A 228 -21.25 8.96 -1.27
CA PHE A 228 -19.90 9.37 -0.93
C PHE A 228 -19.83 9.81 0.52
N ARG A 229 -18.68 9.56 1.15
CA ARG A 229 -18.42 9.88 2.55
C ARG A 229 -17.41 11.04 2.57
N PRO A 230 -17.89 12.29 2.54
CA PRO A 230 -16.99 13.42 2.67
C PRO A 230 -16.46 13.44 4.11
N TRP A 231 -15.22 13.90 4.28
CA TRP A 231 -14.68 14.26 5.59
C TRP A 231 -14.38 15.73 5.46
N ASP A 232 -15.37 16.51 5.83
CA ASP A 232 -15.30 17.96 5.94
C ASP A 232 -14.39 18.32 7.13
#